data_AF-A0AAW0C5E0-F1
#
_entry.id   AF-A0AAW0C5E0-F1
#
_cell.length_a   1.000
_cell.length_b   1.000
_cell.length_c   1.000
_cell.angle_alpha   90.00
_cell.angle_beta   90.00
_cell.angle_gamma   90.00
#
_symmetry.space_group_name_H-M   'P 1'
#
loop_
_entity.id
_entity.type
_entity.pdbx_description
1 polymer ?
#
loop_
_entity_poly.entity_id
_entity_poly.type
_entity_poly.pdbx_seq_one_letter_code
_entity_poly.pdbx_strand_id
1 'polypeptide(L)' 'RALMKRKVDKTLQLSAPPAKRPRHGRTCRKCAINACPGKGNVNYCVNSCRDCGKPGKDKSCIGRNMKFPTLTC' A
#
# COMPACT_ATOMS: atom_id res chain seq x y z
N ARG A 1 -28.37 39.46 17.98
CA ARG A 1 -28.52 37.99 18.13
C ARG A 1 -27.12 37.41 18.41
N ALA A 2 -26.77 37.19 19.68
CA ALA A 2 -25.41 36.82 20.08
C ALA A 2 -25.16 35.31 19.93
N LEU A 3 -24.02 34.94 19.34
CA LEU A 3 -23.57 33.55 19.16
C LEU A 3 -22.85 33.07 20.43
N MET A 4 -23.53 32.27 21.27
CA MET A 4 -22.88 31.58 22.39
C MET A 4 -22.08 30.37 21.89
N LYS A 5 -20.75 30.49 21.90
CA LYS A 5 -19.80 29.39 21.67
C LYS A 5 -19.71 28.52 22.92
N ARG A 6 -20.14 27.26 22.83
CA ARG A 6 -20.00 26.27 23.91
C ARG A 6 -18.52 25.94 24.10
N LYS A 7 -17.96 26.19 25.29
CA LYS A 7 -16.64 25.70 25.69
C LYS A 7 -16.75 24.19 25.91
N VAL A 8 -16.12 23.40 25.04
CA VAL A 8 -15.96 21.96 25.25
C VAL A 8 -14.85 21.77 26.28
N ASP A 9 -15.19 21.12 27.38
CA ASP A 9 -14.30 20.80 28.49
C ASP A 9 -13.17 19.88 28.00
N LYS A 10 -11.93 20.35 28.15
CA LYS A 10 -10.71 19.68 27.71
C LYS A 10 -10.27 18.67 28.76
N THR A 11 -11.07 17.63 28.95
CA THR A 11 -10.70 16.52 29.84
C THR A 11 -10.80 15.20 29.10
N LEU A 12 -9.95 15.01 28.09
CA LEU A 12 -9.73 13.70 27.47
C LEU A 12 -8.24 13.37 27.45
N GLN A 13 -7.84 12.68 28.53
CA GLN A 13 -6.84 11.62 28.61
C GLN A 13 -5.60 11.74 27.70
N LEU A 14 -4.49 12.07 28.36
CA LEU A 14 -3.12 11.99 27.89
C LEU A 14 -2.68 10.51 27.74
N SER A 15 -3.28 9.76 26.83
CA SER A 15 -2.72 8.47 26.41
C SER A 15 -1.67 8.72 25.35
N ALA A 16 -0.43 8.30 25.63
CA ALA A 16 0.70 8.43 24.71
C ALA A 16 0.31 7.93 23.31
N PRO A 17 0.73 8.61 22.22
CA PRO A 17 0.39 8.17 20.88
C PRO A 17 0.88 6.72 20.71
N PRO A 18 0.02 5.81 20.20
CA PRO A 18 0.42 4.42 20.03
C PRO A 18 1.70 4.35 19.21
N ALA A 19 2.72 3.66 19.74
CA ALA A 19 3.99 3.48 19.06
C ALA A 19 3.73 3.02 17.62
N LYS A 20 4.16 3.82 16.64
CA LYS A 20 3.91 3.56 15.22
C LYS A 20 4.57 2.22 14.87
N ARG A 21 3.76 1.17 14.74
CA ARG A 21 4.24 -0.14 14.29
C ARG A 21 4.95 0.02 12.94
N PRO A 22 6.10 -0.64 12.72
CA PRO A 22 6.79 -0.59 11.43
C PRO A 22 5.84 -1.06 10.33
N ARG A 23 5.63 -0.24 9.30
CA ARG A 23 4.85 -0.63 8.12
C ARG A 23 5.60 -1.73 7.40
N HIS A 24 4.95 -2.89 7.23
CA HIS A 24 5.48 -3.95 6.38
C HIS A 24 5.85 -3.37 5.01
N GLY A 25 7.08 -3.66 4.55
CA GLY A 25 7.57 -3.16 3.28
C GLY A 25 6.70 -3.66 2.13
N ARG A 26 6.40 -2.79 1.16
CA ARG A 26 5.70 -3.21 -0.07
C ARG A 26 6.60 -4.20 -0.84
N THR A 27 6.01 -5.24 -1.42
CA THR A 27 6.66 -6.09 -2.42
C THR A 27 6.29 -5.62 -3.83
N CYS A 28 7.06 -6.04 -4.84
CA CYS A 28 6.63 -5.84 -6.22
C CYS A 28 5.32 -6.56 -6.51
N ARG A 29 4.35 -5.87 -7.13
CA ARG A 29 3.05 -6.45 -7.50
C ARG A 29 3.14 -7.55 -8.57
N LYS A 30 4.23 -7.61 -9.34
CA LYS A 30 4.45 -8.65 -10.36
C LYS A 30 5.12 -9.89 -9.79
N CYS A 31 6.30 -9.73 -9.18
CA CYS A 31 7.16 -10.85 -8.79
C CYS A 31 7.20 -11.12 -7.27
N ALA A 32 6.53 -10.31 -6.45
CA ALA A 32 6.49 -10.42 -5.00
C ALA A 32 7.87 -10.30 -4.28
N ILE A 33 8.93 -9.88 -4.98
CA ILE A 33 10.26 -9.69 -4.38
C ILE A 33 10.36 -8.29 -3.75
N ASN A 34 10.91 -8.24 -2.53
CA ASN A 34 11.08 -7.00 -1.75
C ASN A 34 12.14 -6.06 -2.32
N ALA A 35 13.25 -6.62 -2.83
CA ALA A 35 14.35 -5.87 -3.43
C ALA A 35 14.11 -5.53 -4.92
N CYS A 36 12.95 -5.88 -5.48
CA CYS A 36 12.68 -5.63 -6.89
C CYS A 36 12.45 -4.13 -7.12
N PRO A 37 13.10 -3.51 -8.12
CA PRO A 37 12.82 -2.12 -8.51
C PRO A 37 11.34 -1.90 -8.88
N GLY A 38 10.68 -2.97 -9.34
CA GLY A 38 9.26 -3.05 -9.58
C GLY A 38 8.34 -2.80 -8.37
N LYS A 39 8.89 -2.71 -7.15
CA LYS A 39 8.16 -2.34 -5.92
C LYS A 39 7.63 -0.91 -5.97
N GLY A 40 8.41 0.02 -6.53
CA GLY A 40 8.00 1.42 -6.69
C GLY A 40 7.08 1.60 -7.89
N ASN A 41 7.43 1.00 -9.03
CA ASN A 41 6.64 1.03 -10.25
C ASN A 41 6.84 -0.27 -11.03
N VAL A 42 5.74 -0.97 -11.32
CA VAL A 42 5.72 -2.31 -11.93
C VAL A 42 6.38 -2.37 -13.31
N ASN A 43 6.49 -1.23 -14.00
CA ASN A 43 7.15 -1.12 -15.30
C ASN A 43 8.67 -1.35 -15.22
N TYR A 44 9.27 -1.17 -14.04
CA TYR A 44 10.69 -1.48 -13.80
C TYR A 44 10.93 -2.93 -13.36
N CYS A 45 9.88 -3.74 -13.24
CA CYS A 45 10.06 -5.15 -12.92
C CYS A 45 10.71 -5.86 -14.12
N VAL A 46 11.82 -6.56 -13.87
CA VAL A 46 12.47 -7.41 -14.88
C VAL A 46 12.09 -8.89 -14.73
N ASN A 47 11.62 -9.27 -13.55
CA ASN A 47 11.25 -10.64 -13.22
C ASN A 47 9.88 -10.99 -13.78
N SER A 48 9.70 -12.27 -14.16
CA SER A 48 8.41 -12.81 -14.57
C SER A 48 7.35 -12.61 -13.49
N CYS A 49 6.12 -12.35 -13.93
CA CYS A 49 5.01 -12.22 -13.01
C CYS A 49 4.71 -13.58 -12.36
N ARG A 50 4.57 -13.58 -11.04
CA ARG A 50 4.30 -14.77 -10.23
C ARG A 50 2.94 -15.39 -10.53
N ASP A 51 1.96 -14.58 -10.96
CA ASP A 51 0.58 -15.04 -11.17
C ASP A 51 0.34 -15.51 -12.61
N CYS A 52 0.74 -14.70 -13.59
CA CYS A 52 0.42 -14.94 -15.00
C CYS A 52 1.62 -15.39 -15.83
N GLY A 53 2.82 -15.52 -15.25
CA GLY A 53 4.04 -15.97 -15.94
C GLY A 53 4.62 -15.00 -16.97
N LYS A 54 3.88 -13.94 -17.34
CA LYS A 54 4.30 -12.91 -18.29
C LYS A 54 5.64 -12.29 -17.90
N PRO A 55 6.52 -11.98 -18.87
CA PRO A 55 7.82 -11.40 -18.58
C PRO A 55 7.67 -10.05 -17.87
N GLY A 56 8.62 -9.67 -17.01
CA GLY A 56 8.54 -8.44 -16.23
C GLY A 56 8.33 -7.18 -17.08
N LYS A 57 8.93 -7.16 -18.28
CA LYS A 57 8.84 -6.09 -19.26
C LYS A 57 7.50 -6.02 -20.01
N ASP A 58 6.62 -7.01 -19.84
CA ASP A 58 5.29 -6.97 -20.42
C ASP A 58 4.47 -5.83 -19.81
N LYS A 59 4.15 -4.82 -20.63
CA LYS A 59 3.37 -3.64 -20.22
C LYS A 59 1.89 -3.97 -19.98
N SER A 60 1.39 -5.06 -20.57
CA SER A 60 0.02 -5.56 -20.38
C SER A 60 -0.16 -6.22 -19.01
N CYS A 61 0.93 -6.69 -18.41
CA CYS A 61 0.92 -7.16 -17.03
C CYS A 61 1.04 -5.96 -16.08
N ILE A 62 -0.01 -5.67 -15.32
CA ILE A 62 0.00 -4.61 -14.28
C ILE A 62 0.39 -5.15 -12.90
N GLY A 63 0.53 -6.49 -12.81
CA GLY A 63 0.73 -7.22 -11.56
C GLY A 63 -0.58 -7.43 -10.79
N ARG A 64 -0.45 -8.09 -9.64
CA ARG A 64 -1.57 -8.49 -8.79
C ARG A 64 -2.39 -7.28 -8.31
N ASN A 65 -3.71 -7.33 -8.49
CA ASN A 65 -4.61 -6.28 -8.03
C ASN A 65 -4.99 -6.50 -6.56
N MET A 66 -4.53 -5.62 -5.66
CA MET A 66 -4.82 -5.77 -4.23
C MET A 66 -6.30 -5.60 -3.87
N LYS A 67 -7.11 -4.94 -4.73
CA LYS A 67 -8.56 -4.84 -4.53
C LYS A 67 -9.28 -6.14 -4.89
N PHE A 68 -8.72 -6.93 -5.81
CA PHE A 68 -9.31 -8.16 -6.33
C PHE A 68 -8.24 -9.26 -6.37
N PRO A 69 -7.89 -9.86 -5.22
CA PRO A 69 -6.80 -10.83 -5.13
C PRO A 69 -7.06 -12.14 -5.88
N THR A 70 -8.33 -12.42 -6.21
CA THR A 70 -8.76 -13.59 -6.97
C THR A 70 -8.66 -13.40 -8.48
N LEU A 71 -8.61 -12.15 -8.97
CA LEU A 71 -8.34 -11.89 -10.37
C LEU A 71 -6.85 -12.08 -10.62
N THR A 72 -6.53 -12.82 -11.68
CA THR A 72 -5.16 -12.86 -12.17
C THR A 72 -4.73 -11.45 -12.58
N CYS A 73 -3.41 -11.25 -12.61
CA CYS A 73 -2.82 -10.33 -13.56
C CYS A 73 -3.51 -10.49 -14.95
#